data_AF-A0A9Q6ENC5-F1
#
_entry.id   AF-A0A9Q6ENC5-F1
#
_cell.length_a   1.000
_cell.length_b   1.000
_cell.length_c   1.000
_cell.angle_alpha   90.00
_cell.angle_beta   90.00
_cell.angle_gamma   90.00
#
_symmetry.space_group_name_H-M   'P 1'
#
loop_
_entity.id
_entity.type
_entity.pdbx_description
1 polymer ?
#
loop_
_entity_poly.entity_id
_entity_poly.type
_entity_poly.pdbx_seq_one_letter_code
_entity_poly.pdbx_strand_id
1 'polypeptide(L)'
;MGCWSIPLLRTTKLRGNMDFSILTDDQLLQLLKGAMAEAIKRGGAVRAAAQGEVLSSQERAAIEFAVAEKLRIEKQEEERKRIAKEAEAQLRQQDIEKQVEKTENQWSIKSAAVAAIRQWGYEGDFDINIWSRGADRRIYFQDAGRRWTWKWCLYVTGNQYHAPGELEGEGNRCWFDDKQDQLKAFLEAIAESWKGDISIPCRTGNVEPSPRHLAMYLKAIGIAQEVKA
;
A
#
# COMPACT_ATOMS: atom_id res chain seq x y z
N MET A 1 -11.53 -17.79 -40.11
CA MET A 1 -11.99 -17.89 -41.51
C MET A 1 -11.05 -17.07 -42.37
N GLY A 2 -10.38 -17.70 -43.32
CA GLY A 2 -9.36 -17.08 -44.18
C GLY A 2 -8.64 -18.16 -44.96
N CYS A 3 -9.39 -18.85 -45.82
CA CYS A 3 -8.91 -19.93 -46.68
C CYS A 3 -8.12 -19.29 -47.84
N TRP A 4 -6.79 -19.31 -47.77
CA TRP A 4 -5.93 -18.92 -48.89
C TRP A 4 -5.62 -20.18 -49.71
N SER A 5 -6.44 -20.40 -50.74
CA SER A 5 -6.23 -21.43 -51.75
C SER A 5 -4.93 -21.19 -52.50
N ILE A 6 -3.96 -22.08 -52.32
CA ILE A 6 -2.79 -22.19 -53.19
C ILE A 6 -3.29 -22.57 -54.58
N PRO A 7 -3.00 -21.79 -55.65
CA PRO A 7 -3.35 -22.21 -57.00
C PRO A 7 -2.50 -23.44 -57.35
N LEU A 8 -3.14 -24.60 -57.39
CA LEU A 8 -2.60 -25.78 -58.06
C LEU A 8 -2.21 -25.37 -59.47
N LEU A 9 -0.89 -25.30 -59.71
CA LEU A 9 -0.29 -25.16 -61.02
C LEU A 9 -0.96 -26.17 -61.96
N ARG A 10 -1.83 -25.67 -62.85
CA ARG A 10 -2.30 -26.42 -64.01
C ARG A 10 -1.07 -26.85 -64.79
N THR A 11 -0.69 -28.11 -64.66
CA THR A 11 0.25 -28.76 -65.57
C THR A 11 -0.42 -28.79 -66.95
N THR A 12 -0.16 -27.79 -67.77
CA THR A 12 -0.39 -27.85 -69.22
C THR A 12 0.47 -28.98 -69.74
N LYS A 13 -0.19 -30.09 -70.05
CA LYS A 13 0.41 -31.29 -70.65
C LYS A 13 0.79 -30.98 -72.09
N LEU A 14 1.88 -30.25 -72.31
CA LEU A 14 2.57 -30.19 -73.60
C LEU A 14 3.35 -31.50 -73.77
N ARG A 15 2.66 -32.60 -74.07
CA ARG A 15 3.30 -33.75 -74.74
C ARG A 15 3.38 -33.44 -76.23
N GLY A 16 4.29 -32.53 -76.58
CA GLY A 16 4.86 -32.55 -77.92
C GLY A 16 5.73 -33.80 -77.99
N ASN A 17 5.35 -34.76 -78.81
CA ASN A 17 6.24 -35.89 -79.14
C ASN A 17 7.41 -35.26 -79.90
N MET A 18 8.54 -35.01 -79.22
CA MET A 18 9.74 -34.46 -79.85
C MET A 18 10.38 -35.57 -80.67
N ASP A 19 9.98 -35.66 -81.94
CA ASP A 19 10.57 -36.58 -82.89
C ASP A 19 11.86 -35.99 -83.45
N PHE A 20 13.00 -36.58 -83.07
CA PHE A 20 14.33 -36.16 -83.51
C PHE A 20 14.85 -37.00 -84.69
N SER A 21 14.06 -37.97 -85.19
CA SER A 21 14.45 -38.87 -86.28
C SER A 21 14.68 -38.18 -87.63
N ILE A 22 14.21 -36.93 -87.74
CA ILE A 22 14.30 -36.06 -88.91
C ILE A 22 15.57 -35.18 -88.91
N LEU A 23 16.32 -35.17 -87.82
CA LEU A 23 17.56 -34.38 -87.69
C LEU A 23 18.77 -35.22 -88.07
N THR A 24 19.73 -34.62 -88.76
CA THR A 24 21.03 -35.27 -88.97
C THR A 24 21.85 -35.27 -87.67
N ASP A 25 22.81 -36.19 -87.54
CA ASP A 25 23.64 -36.31 -86.34
C ASP A 25 24.34 -34.97 -85.97
N ASP A 26 24.77 -34.21 -86.96
CA ASP A 26 25.36 -32.88 -86.75
C ASP A 26 24.36 -31.85 -86.18
N GLN A 27 23.10 -31.89 -86.63
CA GLN A 27 22.04 -31.03 -86.08
C GLN A 27 21.66 -31.45 -84.66
N LEU A 28 21.66 -32.76 -84.38
CA LEU A 28 21.41 -33.29 -83.05
C LEU A 28 22.51 -32.86 -82.07
N LEU A 29 23.78 -32.94 -82.48
CA LEU A 29 24.93 -32.47 -81.70
C LEU A 29 24.88 -30.96 -81.45
N GLN A 30 24.46 -30.15 -82.43
CA GLN A 30 24.28 -28.72 -82.22
C GLN A 30 23.15 -28.41 -81.24
N LEU A 31 22.03 -29.15 -81.31
CA LEU A 31 20.91 -28.98 -80.39
C LEU A 31 21.32 -29.33 -78.94
N LEU A 32 22.09 -30.41 -78.76
CA LEU A 32 22.61 -30.83 -77.47
C LEU A 32 23.59 -29.81 -76.89
N LYS A 33 24.50 -29.26 -77.72
CA LYS A 33 25.41 -28.18 -77.32
C LYS A 33 24.66 -26.91 -76.93
N GLY A 34 23.63 -26.53 -77.69
CA GLY A 34 22.77 -25.39 -77.38
C GLY A 34 21.97 -25.57 -76.09
N ALA A 35 21.39 -26.76 -75.88
CA ALA A 35 20.67 -27.10 -74.66
C ALA A 35 21.59 -27.11 -73.43
N MET A 36 22.81 -27.65 -73.56
CA MET A 36 23.81 -27.62 -72.49
C MET A 36 24.26 -26.18 -72.16
N ALA A 37 24.53 -25.37 -73.18
CA ALA A 37 24.89 -23.96 -72.99
C ALA A 37 23.77 -23.18 -72.30
N GLU A 38 22.51 -23.40 -72.69
CA GLU A 38 21.35 -22.76 -72.07
C GLU A 38 21.09 -23.28 -70.65
N ALA A 39 21.29 -24.57 -70.38
CA ALA A 39 21.19 -25.14 -69.05
C ALA A 39 22.26 -24.57 -68.10
N ILE A 40 23.50 -24.40 -68.57
CA ILE A 40 24.59 -23.77 -67.82
C ILE A 40 24.26 -22.30 -67.54
N LYS A 41 23.79 -21.57 -68.56
CA LYS A 41 23.39 -20.16 -68.46
C LYS A 41 22.25 -19.95 -67.45
N ARG A 42 21.23 -20.82 -67.47
CA ARG A 42 20.10 -20.75 -66.52
C ARG A 42 20.45 -21.29 -65.13
N GLY A 43 21.35 -22.27 -65.02
CA GLY A 43 21.77 -22.83 -63.73
C GLY A 43 22.41 -21.80 -62.79
N GLY A 44 23.17 -20.84 -63.34
CA GLY A 44 23.71 -19.71 -62.58
C GLY A 44 22.62 -18.77 -62.06
N ALA A 45 21.64 -18.41 -62.91
CA ALA A 45 20.52 -17.56 -62.52
C ALA A 45 19.62 -18.21 -61.45
N VAL A 46 19.38 -19.52 -61.55
CA VAL A 46 18.61 -20.29 -60.57
C VAL A 46 19.33 -20.36 -59.22
N ARG A 47 20.66 -20.60 -59.20
CA ARG A 47 21.42 -20.55 -57.95
C ARG A 47 21.43 -19.17 -57.31
N ALA A 48 21.59 -18.12 -58.10
CA ALA A 48 21.59 -16.74 -57.59
C ALA A 48 20.23 -16.37 -56.99
N ALA A 49 19.13 -16.74 -57.66
CA ALA A 49 17.77 -16.54 -57.13
C ALA A 49 17.55 -17.32 -55.82
N ALA A 50 17.95 -18.59 -55.77
CA ALA A 50 17.83 -19.40 -54.56
C ALA A 50 18.69 -18.86 -53.39
N GLN A 51 19.90 -18.38 -53.67
CA GLN A 51 20.75 -17.75 -52.64
C GLN A 51 20.15 -16.43 -52.12
N GLY A 52 19.60 -15.60 -53.00
CA GLY A 52 18.93 -14.35 -52.61
C GLY A 52 17.70 -14.61 -51.73
N GLU A 53 16.92 -15.65 -52.03
CA GLU A 53 15.76 -16.02 -51.23
C GLU A 53 16.14 -16.54 -49.84
N VAL A 54 17.20 -17.36 -49.74
CA VAL A 54 17.72 -17.84 -48.45
C VAL A 54 18.24 -16.69 -47.58
N LEU A 55 19.00 -15.76 -48.15
CA LEU A 55 19.50 -14.58 -47.43
C LEU A 55 18.33 -13.70 -46.94
N SER A 56 17.34 -13.47 -47.80
CA SER A 56 16.14 -12.71 -47.42
C SER A 56 15.32 -13.38 -46.31
N SER A 57 15.32 -14.71 -46.25
CA SER A 57 14.65 -15.47 -45.19
C SER A 57 15.41 -15.41 -43.86
N GLN A 58 16.75 -15.41 -43.90
CA GLN A 58 17.58 -15.24 -42.71
C GLN A 58 17.45 -13.83 -42.13
N GLU A 59 17.42 -12.80 -42.97
CA GLU A 59 17.20 -11.41 -42.54
C GLU A 59 15.82 -11.23 -41.88
N ARG A 60 14.77 -11.83 -42.46
CA ARG A 60 13.43 -11.84 -41.85
C ARG A 60 13.41 -12.53 -40.49
N ALA A 61 14.05 -13.70 -40.37
CA ALA A 61 14.14 -14.42 -39.11
C ALA A 61 14.90 -13.63 -38.03
N ALA A 62 15.97 -12.91 -38.40
CA ALA A 62 16.72 -12.05 -37.49
C ALA A 62 15.88 -10.86 -36.98
N ILE A 63 15.08 -10.24 -37.86
CA ILE A 63 14.16 -9.15 -37.50
C ILE A 63 13.07 -9.67 -36.55
N GLU A 64 12.45 -10.81 -36.86
CA GLU A 64 11.43 -11.42 -36.01
C GLU A 64 11.95 -11.75 -34.61
N PHE A 65 13.17 -12.30 -34.53
CA PHE A 65 13.83 -12.57 -33.25
C PHE A 65 14.08 -11.29 -32.46
N ALA A 66 14.61 -10.24 -33.11
CA ALA A 66 14.86 -8.95 -32.45
C ALA A 66 13.57 -8.29 -31.94
N VAL A 67 12.47 -8.38 -32.70
CA VAL A 67 11.14 -7.88 -32.29
C VAL A 67 10.59 -8.69 -31.11
N ALA A 68 10.73 -10.02 -31.14
CA ALA A 68 10.30 -10.89 -30.05
C ALA A 68 11.07 -10.62 -28.74
N GLU A 69 12.39 -10.40 -28.83
CA GLU A 69 13.23 -10.04 -27.69
C GLU A 69 12.79 -8.70 -27.08
N LYS A 70 12.53 -7.68 -27.91
CA LYS A 70 12.05 -6.37 -27.46
C LYS A 70 10.71 -6.46 -26.73
N LEU A 71 9.74 -7.18 -27.31
CA LEU A 71 8.43 -7.40 -26.69
C LEU A 71 8.54 -8.14 -25.36
N ARG A 72 9.51 -9.06 -25.22
CA ARG A 72 9.74 -9.77 -23.96
C ARG A 72 10.25 -8.83 -22.88
N ILE A 73 11.17 -7.92 -23.21
CA ILE A 73 11.70 -6.92 -22.28
C ILE A 73 10.60 -5.94 -21.86
N GLU A 74 9.81 -5.42 -22.81
CA GLU A 74 8.69 -4.52 -22.51
C GLU A 74 7.69 -5.17 -21.55
N LYS A 75 7.29 -6.43 -21.79
CA LYS A 75 6.42 -7.17 -20.87
C LYS A 75 7.02 -7.33 -19.47
N GLN A 76 8.33 -7.57 -19.37
CA GLN A 76 8.99 -7.68 -18.07
C GLN A 76 9.03 -6.34 -17.33
N GLU A 77 9.20 -5.22 -18.03
CA GLU A 77 9.15 -3.89 -17.43
C GLU A 77 7.74 -3.51 -16.96
N GLU A 78 6.71 -3.83 -17.75
CA GLU A 78 5.31 -3.65 -17.34
C GLU A 78 4.98 -4.46 -16.10
N GLU A 79 5.39 -5.72 -16.05
CA GLU A 79 5.19 -6.59 -14.89
C GLU A 79 5.91 -6.03 -13.64
N ARG A 80 7.15 -5.55 -13.80
CA ARG A 80 7.90 -4.89 -12.71
C ARG A 80 7.20 -3.62 -12.22
N LYS A 81 6.67 -2.79 -13.13
CA LYS A 81 5.89 -1.59 -12.77
C LYS A 81 4.61 -1.96 -12.02
N ARG A 82 3.93 -3.05 -12.44
CA ARG A 82 2.74 -3.55 -11.73
C ARG A 82 3.08 -4.00 -10.31
N ILE A 83 4.12 -4.83 -10.16
CA ILE A 83 4.59 -5.32 -8.86
C ILE A 83 5.01 -4.15 -7.96
N ALA A 84 5.73 -3.16 -8.49
CA ALA A 84 6.13 -1.98 -7.72
C ALA A 84 4.93 -1.17 -7.23
N LYS A 85 3.92 -0.97 -8.09
CA LYS A 85 2.67 -0.27 -7.73
C LYS A 85 1.84 -1.03 -6.69
N GLU A 86 1.77 -2.37 -6.82
CA GLU A 86 1.10 -3.23 -5.84
C GLU A 86 1.82 -3.20 -4.48
N ALA A 87 3.15 -3.26 -4.47
CA ALA A 87 3.95 -3.16 -3.25
C ALA A 87 3.80 -1.79 -2.56
N GLU A 88 3.78 -0.70 -3.33
CA GLU A 88 3.52 0.64 -2.78
C GLU A 88 2.11 0.74 -2.18
N ALA A 89 1.09 0.19 -2.84
CA ALA A 89 -0.27 0.16 -2.32
C ALA A 89 -0.37 -0.64 -1.01
N GLN A 90 0.32 -1.77 -0.91
CA GLN A 90 0.38 -2.57 0.32
C GLN A 90 1.06 -1.82 1.47
N LEU A 91 2.17 -1.12 1.21
CA LEU A 91 2.84 -0.30 2.22
C LEU A 91 1.93 0.82 2.74
N ARG A 92 1.24 1.53 1.84
CA ARG A 92 0.28 2.57 2.23
C ARG A 92 -0.85 2.00 3.08
N GLN A 93 -1.36 0.83 2.73
CA GLN A 93 -2.42 0.16 3.49
C GLN A 93 -1.95 -0.22 4.90
N GLN A 94 -0.75 -0.78 5.04
CA GLN A 94 -0.16 -1.10 6.34
C GLN A 94 0.07 0.16 7.19
N ASP A 95 0.48 1.27 6.58
CA ASP A 95 0.65 2.53 7.30
C ASP A 95 -0.69 3.09 7.78
N ILE A 96 -1.75 3.00 6.97
CA ILE A 96 -3.11 3.38 7.39
C ILE A 96 -3.55 2.51 8.58
N GLU A 97 -3.39 1.19 8.49
CA GLU A 97 -3.77 0.25 9.56
C GLU A 97 -3.04 0.56 10.87
N LYS A 98 -1.72 0.79 10.82
CA LYS A 98 -0.93 1.20 12.00
C LYS A 98 -1.39 2.53 12.59
N GLN A 99 -1.82 3.47 11.76
CA GLN A 99 -2.35 4.75 12.23
C GLN A 99 -3.74 4.59 12.86
N VAL A 100 -4.60 3.74 12.29
CA VAL A 100 -5.90 3.39 12.86
C VAL A 100 -5.72 2.71 14.21
N GLU A 101 -4.87 1.68 14.31
CA GLU A 101 -4.59 0.97 15.56
C GLU A 101 -4.03 1.89 16.66
N LYS A 102 -3.12 2.80 16.30
CA LYS A 102 -2.63 3.84 17.23
C LYS A 102 -3.75 4.76 17.70
N THR A 103 -4.62 5.18 16.79
CA THR A 103 -5.74 6.08 17.07
C THR A 103 -6.79 5.40 17.94
N GLU A 104 -7.16 4.15 17.64
CA GLU A 104 -8.06 3.32 18.45
C GLU A 104 -7.52 3.11 19.87
N ASN A 105 -6.22 2.83 20.01
CA ASN A 105 -5.56 2.76 21.31
C ASN A 105 -5.60 4.08 22.08
N GLN A 106 -5.49 5.22 21.39
CA GLN A 106 -5.62 6.53 22.03
C GLN A 106 -7.05 6.80 22.52
N TRP A 107 -8.07 6.50 21.70
CA TRP A 107 -9.47 6.66 22.07
C TRP A 107 -9.88 5.74 23.23
N SER A 108 -9.40 4.49 23.25
CA SER A 108 -9.72 3.55 24.33
C SER A 108 -9.11 3.97 25.67
N ILE A 109 -7.94 4.61 25.69
CA ILE A 109 -7.33 5.20 26.90
C ILE A 109 -8.16 6.38 27.40
N LYS A 110 -8.60 7.26 26.49
CA LYS A 110 -9.46 8.39 26.85
C LYS A 110 -10.81 7.93 27.39
N SER A 111 -11.44 6.95 26.75
CA SER A 111 -12.69 6.36 27.20
C SER A 111 -12.56 5.64 28.54
N ALA A 112 -11.41 5.06 28.85
CA ALA A 112 -11.14 4.52 30.18
C ALA A 112 -11.15 5.60 31.28
N ALA A 113 -10.58 6.79 31.03
CA ALA A 113 -10.61 7.90 31.98
C ALA A 113 -12.04 8.40 32.22
N VAL A 114 -12.85 8.51 31.15
CA VAL A 114 -14.27 8.89 31.26
C VAL A 114 -15.06 7.85 32.04
N ALA A 115 -14.88 6.57 31.73
CA ALA A 115 -15.54 5.47 32.42
C ALA A 115 -15.18 5.44 33.91
N ALA A 116 -13.92 5.69 34.28
CA ALA A 116 -13.48 5.76 35.67
C ALA A 116 -14.19 6.89 36.44
N ILE A 117 -14.29 8.10 35.87
CA ILE A 117 -15.01 9.23 36.49
C ILE A 117 -16.50 8.92 36.69
N ARG A 118 -17.13 8.29 35.70
CA ARG A 118 -18.54 7.87 35.81
C ARG A 118 -18.73 6.82 36.91
N GLN A 119 -17.83 5.82 37.00
CA GLN A 119 -17.84 4.82 38.08
C GLN A 119 -17.54 5.43 39.45
N TRP A 120 -16.78 6.52 39.49
CA TRP A 120 -16.57 7.30 40.72
C TRP A 120 -17.85 7.97 41.24
N GLY A 121 -18.87 8.12 40.38
CA GLY A 121 -20.15 8.72 40.71
C GLY A 121 -20.28 10.19 40.29
N TYR A 122 -19.36 10.72 39.48
CA TYR A 122 -19.50 12.06 38.93
C TYR A 122 -20.36 12.04 37.66
N GLU A 123 -21.48 12.75 37.69
CA GLU A 123 -22.47 12.76 36.60
C GLU A 123 -22.40 13.99 35.69
N GLY A 124 -21.63 15.02 36.07
CA GLY A 124 -21.55 16.27 35.34
C GLY A 124 -20.71 16.20 34.05
N ASP A 125 -20.74 17.30 33.30
CA ASP A 125 -19.88 17.49 32.14
C ASP A 125 -18.52 18.02 32.58
N PHE A 126 -17.46 17.48 31.98
CA PHE A 126 -16.09 17.80 32.34
C PHE A 126 -15.16 17.73 31.13
N ASP A 127 -14.02 18.39 31.25
CA ASP A 127 -12.89 18.24 30.35
C ASP A 127 -11.62 17.97 31.15
N ILE A 128 -10.81 17.01 30.69
CA ILE A 128 -9.44 16.82 31.16
C ILE A 128 -8.48 17.24 30.05
N ASN A 129 -7.51 18.09 30.37
CA ASN A 129 -6.51 18.54 29.41
C ASN A 129 -5.10 18.40 29.99
N ILE A 130 -4.22 17.66 29.31
CA ILE A 130 -2.79 17.68 29.59
C ILE A 130 -2.14 18.73 28.69
N TRP A 131 -1.38 19.62 29.31
CA TRP A 131 -0.65 20.67 28.63
C TRP A 131 0.82 20.63 29.03
N SER A 132 1.70 20.79 28.03
CA SER A 132 3.14 20.75 28.21
C SER A 132 3.79 21.93 27.49
N ARG A 133 4.68 22.66 28.16
CA ARG A 133 5.53 23.70 27.55
C ARG A 133 6.92 23.69 28.15
N GLY A 134 7.89 23.24 27.36
CA GLY A 134 9.26 23.07 27.83
C GLY A 134 9.31 22.03 28.96
N ALA A 135 9.79 22.43 30.15
CA ALA A 135 9.83 21.58 31.34
C ALA A 135 8.53 21.59 32.17
N ASP A 136 7.60 22.51 31.88
CA ASP A 136 6.34 22.66 32.61
C ASP A 136 5.28 21.74 32.01
N ARG A 137 4.67 20.90 32.86
CA ARG A 137 3.64 19.95 32.48
C ARG A 137 2.53 19.96 33.52
N ARG A 138 1.29 20.15 33.04
CA ARG A 138 0.12 20.34 33.89
C ARG A 138 -1.05 19.52 33.37
N ILE A 139 -1.94 19.15 34.29
CA ILE A 139 -3.22 18.54 33.95
C ILE A 139 -4.33 19.39 34.52
N TYR A 140 -5.23 19.82 33.65
CA TYR A 140 -6.43 20.54 34.02
C TYR A 140 -7.61 19.56 34.05
N PHE A 141 -8.44 19.67 35.07
CA PHE A 141 -9.72 19.02 35.14
C PHE A 141 -10.77 20.04 35.53
N GLN A 142 -11.76 20.25 34.66
CA GLN A 142 -12.68 21.38 34.79
C GLN A 142 -14.11 21.02 34.40
N ASP A 143 -15.07 21.77 34.93
CA ASP A 143 -16.47 21.71 34.50
C ASP A 143 -16.58 22.19 33.05
N ALA A 144 -17.20 21.39 32.18
CA ALA A 144 -17.43 21.74 30.78
C ALA A 144 -18.84 22.31 30.51
N GLY A 145 -19.74 22.30 31.50
CA GLY A 145 -21.18 22.52 31.30
C GLY A 145 -21.79 23.73 32.02
N ARG A 146 -21.07 24.45 32.91
CA ARG A 146 -21.71 25.48 33.76
C ARG A 146 -20.97 26.83 33.84
N ARG A 147 -21.76 27.87 34.12
CA ARG A 147 -21.37 29.29 34.28
C ARG A 147 -20.52 29.58 35.53
N TRP A 148 -20.42 28.61 36.44
CA TRP A 148 -19.61 28.62 37.65
C TRP A 148 -18.63 27.45 37.56
N THR A 149 -17.49 27.71 36.93
CA THR A 149 -16.51 26.69 36.57
C THR A 149 -15.62 26.41 37.77
N TRP A 150 -15.71 25.20 38.32
CA TRP A 150 -14.58 24.68 39.09
C TRP A 150 -13.50 24.21 38.13
N LYS A 151 -12.24 24.35 38.54
CA LYS A 151 -11.08 23.93 37.79
C LYS A 151 -10.00 23.46 38.75
N TRP A 152 -9.49 22.27 38.50
CA TRP A 152 -8.35 21.69 39.19
C TRP A 152 -7.14 21.67 38.26
N CYS A 153 -5.98 22.02 38.78
CA CYS A 153 -4.70 22.01 38.10
C CYS A 153 -3.71 21.16 38.89
N LEU A 154 -3.26 20.05 38.31
CA LEU A 154 -2.13 19.27 38.83
C LEU A 154 -0.85 19.72 38.12
N TYR A 155 0.12 20.19 38.89
CA TYR A 155 1.45 20.57 38.39
C TYR A 155 2.39 19.36 38.36
N VAL A 156 2.30 18.53 37.33
CA VAL A 156 3.04 17.25 37.22
C VAL A 156 4.54 17.42 37.42
N THR A 157 5.15 18.42 36.76
CA THR A 157 6.59 18.71 36.88
C THR A 157 6.91 19.92 37.74
N GLY A 158 5.89 20.65 38.23
CA GLY A 158 6.07 21.92 38.94
C GLY A 158 6.42 23.09 38.02
N ASN A 159 6.49 24.28 38.61
CA ASN A 159 6.99 25.51 37.98
C ASN A 159 7.57 26.46 39.05
N GLN A 160 7.84 27.71 38.70
CA GLN A 160 8.42 28.70 39.63
C GLN A 160 7.50 29.09 40.80
N TYR A 161 6.20 28.81 40.72
CA TYR A 161 5.19 29.15 41.72
C TYR A 161 4.62 27.92 42.45
N HIS A 162 4.66 26.73 41.83
CA HIS A 162 4.06 25.51 42.35
C HIS A 162 5.03 24.34 42.31
N ALA A 163 5.04 23.54 43.38
CA ALA A 163 5.88 22.36 43.49
C ALA A 163 5.41 21.23 42.55
N PRO A 164 6.31 20.32 42.14
CA PRO A 164 5.92 19.11 41.43
C PRO A 164 4.91 18.27 42.24
N GLY A 165 3.84 17.85 41.60
CA GLY A 165 2.74 17.11 42.22
C GLY A 165 1.77 17.96 43.04
N GLU A 166 1.90 19.30 43.03
CA GLU A 166 0.94 20.17 43.69
C GLU A 166 -0.40 20.17 42.96
N LEU A 167 -1.50 20.03 43.70
CA LEU A 167 -2.87 20.11 43.18
C LEU A 167 -3.49 21.42 43.67
N GLU A 168 -3.90 22.27 42.74
CA GLU A 168 -4.56 23.54 43.00
C GLU A 168 -5.99 23.51 42.48
N GLY A 169 -6.94 24.02 43.26
CA GLY A 169 -8.36 24.07 42.91
C GLY A 169 -8.91 25.49 42.96
N GLU A 170 -9.63 25.88 41.91
CA GLU A 170 -10.37 27.14 41.84
C GLU A 170 -11.88 26.83 41.68
N GLY A 171 -12.75 27.58 42.35
CA GLY A 171 -14.21 27.49 42.20
C GLY A 171 -15.00 27.34 43.50
N ASN A 172 -16.32 27.47 43.43
CA ASN A 172 -17.22 27.34 44.60
C ASN A 172 -17.81 25.93 44.68
N ARG A 173 -17.60 25.23 45.81
CA ARG A 173 -18.18 23.91 46.15
C ARG A 173 -18.04 22.89 45.01
N CYS A 174 -16.84 22.36 44.85
CA CYS A 174 -16.58 21.31 43.88
C CYS A 174 -16.98 19.94 44.44
N TRP A 175 -17.45 19.04 43.58
CA TRP A 175 -17.74 17.64 43.96
C TRP A 175 -16.50 16.90 44.48
N PHE A 176 -15.29 17.38 44.16
CA PHE A 176 -14.01 16.76 44.52
C PHE A 176 -13.36 17.38 45.77
N ASP A 177 -13.99 18.36 46.43
CA ASP A 177 -13.39 19.09 47.57
C ASP A 177 -13.01 18.15 48.72
N ASP A 178 -13.77 17.09 48.97
CA ASP A 178 -13.55 16.06 49.99
C ASP A 178 -12.74 14.85 49.48
N LYS A 179 -12.34 14.86 48.21
CA LYS A 179 -11.69 13.73 47.52
C LYS A 179 -10.41 14.13 46.78
N GLN A 180 -9.74 15.18 47.24
CA GLN A 180 -8.57 15.76 46.56
C GLN A 180 -7.42 14.76 46.40
N ASP A 181 -7.17 13.89 47.39
CA ASP A 181 -6.12 12.87 47.31
C ASP A 181 -6.41 11.85 46.19
N GLN A 182 -7.66 11.39 46.09
CA GLN A 182 -8.12 10.49 45.04
C GLN A 182 -8.06 11.17 43.67
N LEU A 183 -8.45 12.45 43.61
CA LEU A 183 -8.38 13.22 42.38
C LEU A 183 -6.94 13.39 41.90
N LYS A 184 -6.04 13.75 42.82
CA LYS A 184 -4.61 13.86 42.54
C LYS A 184 -4.06 12.55 41.99
N ALA A 185 -4.29 11.43 42.68
CA ALA A 185 -3.83 10.12 42.24
C ALA A 185 -4.38 9.73 40.85
N PHE A 186 -5.64 10.04 40.57
CA PHE A 186 -6.26 9.81 39.27
C PHE A 186 -5.61 10.64 38.15
N LEU A 187 -5.37 11.93 38.40
CA LEU A 187 -4.71 12.81 37.44
C LEU A 187 -3.24 12.38 37.22
N GLU A 188 -2.52 11.97 38.26
CA GLU A 188 -1.16 11.40 38.14
C GLU A 188 -1.16 10.15 37.24
N ALA A 189 -2.11 9.24 37.42
CA ALA A 189 -2.24 8.05 36.59
C ALA A 189 -2.53 8.39 35.11
N ILE A 190 -3.32 9.44 34.85
CA ILE A 190 -3.54 9.96 33.49
C ILE A 190 -2.24 10.51 32.90
N ALA A 191 -1.46 11.28 33.66
CA ALA A 191 -0.17 11.79 33.20
C ALA A 191 0.84 10.68 32.92
N GLU A 192 0.84 9.60 33.69
CA GLU A 192 1.70 8.45 33.44
C GLU A 192 1.32 7.74 32.12
N SER A 193 0.01 7.63 31.87
CA SER A 193 -0.54 6.97 30.68
C SER A 193 -0.28 7.72 29.38
N TRP A 194 -0.10 9.04 29.46
CA TRP A 194 -0.05 9.88 28.27
C TRP A 194 1.06 10.92 28.31
N LYS A 195 2.16 10.69 27.61
CA LYS A 195 3.36 11.55 27.68
C LYS A 195 3.27 12.90 26.94
N GLY A 196 2.27 13.11 26.10
CA GLY A 196 2.09 14.35 25.33
C GLY A 196 0.95 15.23 25.83
N ASP A 197 0.53 16.16 24.99
CA ASP A 197 -0.70 16.92 25.22
C ASP A 197 -1.92 16.07 24.86
N ILE A 198 -3.01 16.26 25.59
CA ILE A 198 -4.28 15.56 25.34
C ILE A 198 -5.46 16.43 25.75
N SER A 199 -6.58 16.22 25.07
CA SER A 199 -7.90 16.67 25.51
C SER A 199 -8.83 15.47 25.57
N ILE A 200 -9.50 15.32 26.72
CA ILE A 200 -10.46 14.27 27.04
C ILE A 200 -11.78 14.94 27.45
N PRO A 201 -12.69 15.20 26.50
CA PRO A 201 -14.01 15.67 26.85
C PRO A 201 -14.87 14.57 27.47
N CYS A 202 -15.84 14.93 28.30
CA CYS A 202 -16.77 13.98 28.95
C CYS A 202 -17.51 13.07 27.95
N ARG A 203 -17.65 13.51 26.71
CA ARG A 203 -18.30 12.78 25.60
C ARG A 203 -17.40 11.74 24.94
N THR A 204 -16.16 11.57 25.42
CA THR A 204 -15.23 10.56 24.92
C THR A 204 -15.66 9.16 25.38
N GLY A 205 -16.69 8.60 24.77
CA GLY A 205 -17.33 7.36 25.27
C GLY A 205 -17.90 6.42 24.22
N ASN A 206 -17.66 6.65 22.92
CA ASN A 206 -18.19 5.78 21.86
C ASN A 206 -17.30 4.57 21.55
N VAL A 207 -16.21 4.36 22.29
CA VAL A 207 -15.24 3.29 22.08
C VAL A 207 -15.08 2.51 23.38
N GLU A 208 -14.86 1.19 23.27
CA GLU A 208 -14.62 0.33 24.41
C GLU A 208 -13.38 0.81 25.20
N PRO A 209 -13.50 1.01 26.53
CA PRO A 209 -12.39 1.50 27.33
C PRO A 209 -11.30 0.44 27.44
N SER A 210 -10.03 0.85 27.34
CA SER A 210 -8.90 -0.05 27.54
C SER A 210 -8.97 -0.67 28.96
N PRO A 211 -9.10 -2.01 29.11
CA PRO A 211 -9.25 -2.64 30.43
C PRO A 211 -8.10 -2.34 31.40
N ARG A 212 -6.86 -2.35 30.88
CA ARG A 212 -5.65 -2.04 31.66
C ARG A 212 -5.69 -0.65 32.28
N HIS A 213 -5.92 0.38 31.46
CA HIS A 213 -5.99 1.77 31.90
C HIS A 213 -7.20 2.02 32.79
N LEU A 214 -8.35 1.42 32.49
CA LEU A 214 -9.54 1.52 33.35
C LEU A 214 -9.24 0.97 34.74
N ALA A 215 -8.68 -0.24 34.86
CA ALA A 215 -8.32 -0.82 36.15
C ALA A 215 -7.32 0.05 36.93
N MET A 216 -6.33 0.63 36.24
CA MET A 216 -5.36 1.53 36.85
C MET A 216 -6.01 2.82 37.36
N TYR A 217 -6.91 3.44 36.58
CA TYR A 217 -7.63 4.64 36.98
C TYR A 217 -8.60 4.38 38.14
N LEU A 218 -9.33 3.26 38.10
CA LEU A 218 -10.23 2.86 39.19
C LEU A 218 -9.47 2.61 40.48
N LYS A 219 -8.30 1.97 40.41
CA LYS A 219 -7.40 1.81 41.56
C LYS A 219 -6.97 3.17 42.13
N ALA A 220 -6.65 4.15 41.27
CA ALA A 220 -6.24 5.48 41.72
C ALA A 220 -7.34 6.23 42.48
N ILE A 221 -8.60 6.05 42.11
CA ILE A 221 -9.76 6.63 42.82
C ILE A 221 -10.27 5.77 43.99
N GLY A 222 -9.59 4.68 44.32
CA GLY A 222 -9.93 3.81 45.45
C GLY A 222 -11.08 2.83 45.18
N ILE A 223 -11.47 2.62 43.91
CA ILE A 223 -12.43 1.59 43.52
C ILE A 223 -11.66 0.32 43.17
N ALA A 224 -11.58 -0.61 44.12
CA ALA A 224 -11.02 -1.93 43.85
C ALA A 224 -11.96 -2.71 42.93
N GLN A 225 -11.53 -3.00 41.70
CA GLN A 225 -12.18 -4.06 40.92
C GLN A 225 -11.68 -5.42 41.42
N GLU A 226 -12.61 -6.27 41.87
CA GLU A 226 -12.36 -7.71 41.87
C GLU A 226 -12.21 -8.13 40.41
N VAL A 227 -10.97 -8.31 39.97
CA VAL A 227 -10.69 -8.88 38.65
C VAL A 227 -11.13 -10.34 38.71
N LYS A 228 -12.35 -10.63 38.24
CA LYS A 228 -12.73 -12.00 37.88
C LYS A 228 -11.93 -12.36 36.62
N ALA A 229 -10.92 -13.20 36.84
CA ALA A 229 -10.17 -13.91 35.79
C ALA A 229 -11.09 -14.85 35.00
#